data_AF-A0A453Q7G7-F1
#
_entry.id   AF-A0A453Q7G7-F1
#
_cell.length_a   1.000
_cell.length_b   1.000
_cell.length_c   1.000
_cell.angle_alpha   90.00
_cell.angle_beta   90.00
_cell.angle_gamma   90.00
#
_symmetry.space_group_name_H-M   'P 1'
#
loop_
_entity.id
_entity.type
_entity.pdbx_description
1 polymer ?
#
loop_
_entity_poly.entity_id
_entity_poly.type
_entity_poly.pdbx_seq_one_letter_code
_entity_poly.pdbx_strand_id
1 'polypeptide(L)'
;MLTRQDEAFVAGISGIEWDAVELPSQFMENWCYHKNTLLSIAKHYETGEPLPEEIYAKLVAAKNFRAGTFSLRQIRFASVDMELHTTYDPSGPVSVYDVDRRVAEKTQVLAPLPEDRFLCGFSHIFAGLPRFD
;
A
#
# COMPACT_ATOMS: atom_id res chain seq x y z
N MET A 1 2.89 -21.57 -1.73
CA MET A 1 1.62 -22.34 -1.74
C MET A 1 1.18 -22.83 -3.13
N LEU A 2 1.63 -22.24 -4.25
CA LEU A 2 1.44 -22.78 -5.62
C LEU A 2 2.74 -22.80 -6.45
N THR A 3 3.90 -22.59 -5.80
CA THR A 3 5.19 -22.68 -6.49
C THR A 3 5.38 -24.10 -7.05
N ARG A 4 6.12 -24.20 -8.15
CA ARG A 4 6.56 -25.48 -8.73
C ARG A 4 8.06 -25.71 -8.57
N GLN A 5 8.76 -24.80 -7.90
CA GLN A 5 10.17 -24.98 -7.54
C GLN A 5 10.26 -25.95 -6.37
N ASP A 6 11.13 -26.94 -6.52
CA ASP A 6 11.51 -27.92 -5.49
C ASP A 6 12.78 -27.52 -4.73
N GLU A 7 13.56 -26.58 -5.26
CA GLU A 7 14.70 -25.97 -4.59
C GLU A 7 14.24 -25.04 -3.44
N ALA A 8 14.64 -25.36 -2.22
CA ALA A 8 14.11 -24.74 -1.00
C ALA A 8 14.39 -23.24 -0.92
N PHE A 9 15.57 -22.81 -1.38
CA PHE A 9 15.99 -21.40 -1.30
C PHE A 9 15.23 -20.46 -2.25
N VAL A 10 14.54 -21.00 -3.26
CA VAL A 10 13.78 -20.23 -4.26
C VAL A 10 12.32 -20.69 -4.36
N ALA A 11 11.85 -21.47 -3.37
CA ALA A 11 10.48 -21.93 -3.29
C ALA A 11 9.55 -20.84 -2.71
N GLY A 12 8.29 -20.84 -3.15
CA GLY A 12 7.27 -19.93 -2.65
C GLY A 12 7.50 -18.50 -3.17
N ILE A 13 7.78 -17.58 -2.25
CA ILE A 13 8.14 -16.18 -2.56
C ILE A 13 9.62 -15.90 -2.28
N SER A 14 10.38 -16.89 -1.80
CA SER A 14 11.80 -16.76 -1.52
C SER A 14 12.57 -16.50 -2.81
N GLY A 15 13.51 -15.57 -2.78
CA GLY A 15 14.35 -15.22 -3.93
C GLY A 15 13.66 -14.39 -5.02
N ILE A 16 12.38 -14.00 -4.84
CA ILE A 16 11.74 -12.99 -5.69
C ILE A 16 12.22 -11.61 -5.24
N GLU A 17 12.61 -10.77 -6.20
CA GLU A 17 12.99 -9.39 -5.94
C GLU A 17 11.87 -8.64 -5.20
N TRP A 18 12.25 -7.84 -4.21
CA TRP A 18 11.32 -7.29 -3.23
C TRP A 18 10.27 -6.35 -3.83
N ASP A 19 10.58 -5.67 -4.94
CA ASP A 19 9.64 -4.83 -5.67
C ASP A 19 8.59 -5.61 -6.47
N ALA A 20 8.75 -6.93 -6.62
CA ALA A 20 7.82 -7.82 -7.30
C ALA A 20 6.97 -8.69 -6.36
N VAL A 21 7.32 -8.80 -5.07
CA VAL A 21 6.63 -9.73 -4.14
C VAL A 21 5.15 -9.40 -3.89
N GLU A 22 4.77 -8.13 -4.05
CA GLU A 22 3.38 -7.66 -3.90
C GLU A 22 2.52 -7.84 -5.16
N LEU A 23 3.11 -8.30 -6.27
CA LEU A 23 2.37 -8.55 -7.51
C LEU A 23 1.15 -9.49 -7.31
N PRO A 24 1.30 -10.70 -6.73
CA PRO A 24 0.16 -11.61 -6.59
C PRO A 24 -0.91 -11.08 -5.64
N SER A 25 -0.55 -10.41 -4.54
CA SER A 25 -1.51 -9.81 -3.59
C SER A 25 -2.33 -8.72 -4.29
N GLN A 26 -1.68 -7.75 -4.92
CA GLN A 26 -2.34 -6.65 -5.62
C GLN A 26 -3.12 -7.09 -6.85
N PHE A 27 -2.63 -8.11 -7.57
CA PHE A 27 -3.38 -8.73 -8.66
C PHE A 27 -4.73 -9.26 -8.15
N MET A 28 -4.73 -9.94 -7.00
CA MET A 28 -5.94 -10.55 -6.44
C MET A 28 -7.00 -9.52 -6.01
N GLU A 29 -6.60 -8.29 -5.67
CA GLU A 29 -7.55 -7.21 -5.30
C GLU A 29 -8.52 -6.85 -6.44
N ASN A 30 -8.13 -7.07 -7.70
CA ASN A 30 -9.03 -6.79 -8.85
C ASN A 30 -10.31 -7.64 -8.82
N TRP A 31 -10.25 -8.84 -8.25
CA TRP A 31 -11.39 -9.74 -8.17
C TRP A 31 -12.48 -9.25 -7.21
N CYS A 32 -12.17 -8.32 -6.32
CA CYS A 32 -13.16 -7.66 -5.47
C CYS A 32 -14.20 -6.87 -6.27
N TYR A 33 -13.89 -6.48 -7.52
CA TYR A 33 -14.83 -5.80 -8.42
C TYR A 33 -15.39 -6.70 -9.53
N HIS A 34 -14.88 -7.93 -9.66
CA HIS A 34 -15.44 -8.88 -10.62
C HIS A 34 -16.84 -9.30 -10.14
N LYS A 35 -17.87 -9.01 -10.95
CA LYS A 35 -19.28 -9.24 -10.63
C LYS A 35 -19.55 -10.62 -10.03
N ASN A 36 -19.13 -11.68 -10.71
CA ASN A 36 -19.42 -13.05 -10.28
C ASN A 36 -18.75 -13.36 -8.94
N THR A 37 -17.51 -12.93 -8.76
CA THR A 37 -16.79 -13.07 -7.48
C THR A 37 -17.49 -12.31 -6.37
N LEU A 38 -17.77 -11.02 -6.55
CA LEU A 38 -18.43 -10.20 -5.54
C LEU A 38 -19.79 -10.77 -5.15
N LEU A 39 -20.66 -11.10 -6.12
CA LEU A 39 -22.00 -11.61 -5.84
C LEU A 39 -22.00 -13.01 -5.22
N SER A 40 -20.94 -13.79 -5.42
CA SER A 40 -20.78 -15.07 -4.71
C SER A 40 -20.51 -14.90 -3.20
N ILE A 41 -19.92 -13.76 -2.81
CA ILE A 41 -19.53 -13.44 -1.43
C ILE A 41 -20.61 -12.59 -0.75
N ALA A 42 -21.13 -11.58 -1.45
CA ALA A 42 -21.97 -10.55 -0.88
C ALA A 42 -23.42 -11.04 -0.68
N LYS A 43 -23.66 -11.61 0.50
CA LYS A 43 -24.98 -12.00 1.00
C LYS A 43 -25.24 -11.35 2.35
N HIS A 44 -26.50 -11.00 2.62
CA HIS A 44 -26.89 -10.55 3.94
C HIS A 44 -26.64 -11.67 4.96
N TYR A 45 -25.96 -11.37 6.06
CA TYR A 45 -25.50 -12.42 6.99
C TYR A 45 -26.65 -13.18 7.67
N GLU A 46 -27.79 -12.52 7.90
CA GLU A 46 -28.99 -13.16 8.50
C GLU A 46 -29.89 -13.83 7.45
N THR A 47 -30.29 -13.10 6.40
CA THR A 47 -31.29 -13.57 5.44
C THR A 47 -30.71 -14.41 4.30
N GLY A 48 -29.40 -14.32 4.05
CA GLY A 48 -28.73 -14.99 2.93
C GLY A 48 -29.00 -14.36 1.56
N GLU A 49 -29.82 -13.29 1.49
CA GLU A 49 -30.17 -12.61 0.24
C GLU A 49 -28.93 -12.00 -0.43
N PRO A 50 -28.78 -12.14 -1.75
CA PRO A 50 -27.65 -11.58 -2.48
C PRO A 50 -27.70 -10.05 -2.52
N LEU A 51 -26.53 -9.42 -2.69
CA LEU A 51 -26.44 -7.99 -2.89
C LEU A 51 -27.25 -7.56 -4.14
N PRO A 52 -28.14 -6.55 -4.03
CA PRO A 52 -28.88 -6.05 -5.18
C PRO A 52 -27.96 -5.50 -6.28
N GLU A 53 -28.32 -5.74 -7.54
CA GLU A 53 -27.54 -5.32 -8.71
C GLU A 53 -27.30 -3.81 -8.75
N GLU A 54 -28.30 -3.02 -8.37
CA GLU A 54 -28.18 -1.56 -8.30
C GLU A 54 -27.12 -1.09 -7.29
N ILE A 55 -26.89 -1.85 -6.22
CA ILE A 55 -25.87 -1.54 -5.23
C ILE A 55 -24.49 -1.96 -5.77
N TYR A 56 -24.40 -3.11 -6.44
CA TYR A 56 -23.18 -3.51 -7.15
C TYR A 56 -22.74 -2.43 -8.16
N ALA A 57 -23.67 -1.92 -8.98
CA ALA A 57 -23.36 -0.87 -9.95
C ALA A 57 -22.82 0.42 -9.27
N LYS A 58 -23.38 0.81 -8.12
CA LYS A 58 -22.87 1.94 -7.32
C LYS A 58 -21.46 1.68 -6.77
N LEU A 59 -21.17 0.46 -6.30
CA LEU A 59 -19.83 0.08 -5.82
C LEU A 59 -18.78 0.18 -6.94
N VAL A 60 -19.10 -0.33 -8.13
CA VAL A 60 -18.20 -0.24 -9.29
C VAL A 60 -17.99 1.21 -9.72
N ALA A 61 -19.07 2.01 -9.76
CA ALA A 61 -18.97 3.44 -10.10
C ALA A 61 -18.08 4.20 -9.10
N ALA A 62 -18.09 3.80 -7.83
CA ALA A 62 -17.27 4.41 -6.79
C ALA A 62 -15.80 3.96 -6.79
N LYS A 63 -15.41 2.96 -7.59
CA LYS A 63 -14.04 2.38 -7.60
C LYS A 63 -12.93 3.42 -7.69
N ASN A 64 -13.12 4.44 -8.51
CA ASN A 64 -12.09 5.47 -8.76
C ASN A 64 -12.28 6.74 -7.93
N PHE A 65 -13.21 6.75 -6.97
CA PHE A 65 -13.44 7.90 -6.11
C PHE A 65 -12.14 8.25 -5.36
N ARG A 66 -11.62 9.46 -5.59
CA ARG A 66 -10.37 9.98 -5.01
C ARG A 66 -9.10 9.17 -5.31
N ALA A 67 -9.08 8.39 -6.38
CA ALA A 67 -7.90 7.59 -6.77
C ALA A 67 -6.60 8.42 -6.83
N GLY A 68 -6.67 9.68 -7.29
CA GLY A 68 -5.53 10.60 -7.28
C GLY A 68 -4.99 10.90 -5.87
N THR A 69 -5.84 11.09 -4.87
CA THR A 69 -5.40 11.31 -3.49
C THR A 69 -4.78 10.05 -2.89
N PHE A 70 -5.37 8.88 -3.14
CA PHE A 70 -4.81 7.61 -2.67
C PHE A 70 -3.42 7.35 -3.28
N SER A 71 -3.29 7.54 -4.59
CA SER A 71 -2.01 7.41 -5.30
C SER A 71 -0.97 8.39 -4.75
N LEU A 72 -1.32 9.67 -4.61
CA LEU A 72 -0.39 10.68 -4.11
C LEU A 72 0.06 10.41 -2.66
N ARG A 73 -0.82 9.85 -1.83
CA ARG A 73 -0.45 9.41 -0.47
C ARG A 73 0.57 8.28 -0.49
N GLN A 74 0.43 7.30 -1.37
CA GLN A 74 1.43 6.22 -1.51
C GLN A 74 2.76 6.76 -2.07
N ILE A 75 2.71 7.71 -3.02
CA ILE A 75 3.90 8.40 -3.54
C ILE A 75 4.62 9.17 -2.43
N ARG A 76 3.91 9.82 -1.51
CA ARG A 76 4.53 10.46 -0.33
C ARG A 76 5.31 9.43 0.49
N PHE A 77 4.71 8.30 0.82
CA PHE A 77 5.35 7.26 1.62
C PHE A 77 6.60 6.69 0.96
N ALA A 78 6.55 6.40 -0.34
CA ALA A 78 7.72 5.96 -1.09
C ALA A 78 8.79 7.06 -1.17
N SER A 79 8.39 8.32 -1.43
CA SER A 79 9.34 9.43 -1.56
C SER A 79 10.07 9.72 -0.25
N VAL A 80 9.37 9.75 0.89
CA VAL A 80 10.01 10.02 2.18
C VAL A 80 10.93 8.88 2.61
N ASP A 81 10.56 7.63 2.33
CA ASP A 81 11.44 6.47 2.53
C ASP A 81 12.74 6.62 1.73
N MET A 82 12.62 6.84 0.42
CA MET A 82 13.79 7.03 -0.45
C MET A 82 14.64 8.22 -0.01
N GLU A 83 14.04 9.34 0.37
CA GLU A 83 14.79 10.54 0.77
C GLU A 83 15.56 10.34 2.09
N LEU A 84 14.93 9.66 3.07
CA LEU A 84 15.56 9.27 4.33
C LEU A 84 16.72 8.28 4.15
N HIS A 85 16.68 7.44 3.12
CA HIS A 85 17.70 6.41 2.87
C HIS A 85 18.70 6.74 1.76
N THR A 86 18.67 7.96 1.20
CA THR A 86 19.62 8.39 0.15
C THR A 86 20.33 9.70 0.44
N THR A 87 19.61 10.73 0.90
CA THR A 87 20.16 12.10 1.04
C THR A 87 20.18 12.62 2.46
N TYR A 88 19.40 12.01 3.35
CA TYR A 88 19.31 12.42 4.75
C TYR A 88 20.59 12.08 5.53
N ASP A 89 21.12 13.07 6.25
CA ASP A 89 22.22 12.88 7.20
C ASP A 89 21.67 12.87 8.63
N PRO A 90 21.69 11.71 9.33
CA PRO A 90 21.19 11.61 10.70
C PRO A 90 22.06 12.37 11.72
N SER A 91 23.29 12.75 11.38
CA SER A 91 24.17 13.57 12.23
C SER A 91 24.03 15.07 11.95
N GLY A 92 23.26 15.44 10.92
CA GLY A 92 23.04 16.81 10.50
C GLY A 92 22.00 17.56 11.35
N PRO A 93 21.79 18.86 11.08
CA PRO A 93 20.85 19.69 11.83
C PRO A 93 19.38 19.48 11.43
N VAL A 94 19.12 18.77 10.32
CA VAL A 94 17.79 18.53 9.77
C VAL A 94 17.14 17.35 10.47
N SER A 95 15.90 17.50 10.96
CA SER A 95 15.16 16.37 11.54
C SER A 95 14.48 15.53 10.46
N VAL A 96 14.15 14.28 10.78
CA VAL A 96 13.31 13.44 9.90
C VAL A 96 11.95 14.07 9.56
N TYR A 97 11.43 14.93 10.45
CA TYR A 97 10.17 15.66 10.22
C TYR A 97 10.35 16.86 9.27
N ASP A 98 11.54 17.44 9.20
CA ASP A 98 11.86 18.44 8.18
C ASP A 98 11.91 17.80 6.78
N VAL A 99 12.47 16.59 6.68
CA VAL A 99 12.46 15.80 5.44
C VAL A 99 11.02 15.49 5.01
N ASP A 100 10.20 14.99 5.93
CA ASP A 100 8.79 14.71 5.63
C ASP A 100 8.02 15.95 5.14
N ARG A 101 8.21 17.09 5.80
CA ARG A 101 7.58 18.35 5.37
C ARG A 101 8.01 18.75 3.95
N ARG A 102 9.30 18.65 3.63
CA ARG A 102 9.84 18.99 2.31
C ARG A 102 9.29 18.06 1.22
N VAL A 103 9.22 16.76 1.48
CA VAL A 103 8.61 15.79 0.55
C VAL A 103 7.14 16.12 0.32
N ALA A 104 6.41 16.43 1.40
CA ALA A 104 4.99 16.73 1.36
C ALA A 104 4.64 17.94 0.47
N GLU A 105 5.55 18.91 0.28
CA GLU A 105 5.33 20.05 -0.63
C GLU A 105 5.00 19.62 -2.07
N LYS A 106 5.53 18.48 -2.52
CA LYS A 106 5.30 17.92 -3.86
C LYS A 106 4.29 16.77 -3.88
N THR A 107 4.05 16.14 -2.74
CA THR A 107 3.28 14.90 -2.64
C THR A 107 2.04 15.02 -1.74
N GLN A 108 1.65 16.23 -1.32
CA GLN A 108 0.38 16.49 -0.64
C GLN A 108 -0.21 17.81 -1.09
N VAL A 109 -1.54 17.89 -1.05
CA VAL A 109 -2.28 19.11 -1.41
C VAL A 109 -2.32 20.10 -0.23
N LEU A 110 -2.22 19.58 1.00
CA LEU A 110 -2.18 20.34 2.23
C LEU A 110 -0.94 19.92 3.03
N ALA A 111 -0.31 20.87 3.69
CA ALA A 111 0.85 20.59 4.52
C ALA A 111 0.48 19.68 5.70
N PRO A 112 1.38 18.77 6.12
CA PRO A 112 1.26 18.06 7.40
C PRO A 112 1.17 19.04 8.56
N LEU A 113 0.55 18.59 9.66
CA LEU A 113 0.60 19.33 10.92
C LEU A 113 2.04 19.37 11.46
N PRO A 114 2.46 20.44 12.15
CA PRO A 114 3.76 20.48 12.82
C PRO A 114 3.97 19.32 13.82
N GLU A 115 2.88 18.81 14.38
CA GLU A 115 2.83 17.71 15.34
C GLU A 115 2.73 16.33 14.67
N ASP A 116 2.74 16.23 13.33
CA ASP A 116 2.68 14.94 12.64
C ASP A 116 3.92 14.09 12.99
N ARG A 117 3.67 12.87 13.50
CA ARG A 117 4.68 11.89 13.87
C ARG A 117 4.43 10.53 13.22
N PHE A 118 3.80 10.49 12.04
CA PHE A 118 3.46 9.22 11.39
C PHE A 118 4.68 8.32 11.15
N LEU A 119 5.88 8.91 10.97
CA LEU A 119 7.14 8.17 10.86
C LEU A 119 7.38 7.23 12.04
N CYS A 120 6.99 7.60 13.27
CA CYS A 120 7.11 6.73 14.44
C CYS A 120 6.20 5.49 14.38
N GLY A 121 5.17 5.53 13.55
CA GLY A 121 4.30 4.38 13.25
C GLY A 121 4.60 3.72 11.90
N PHE A 122 5.64 4.16 11.17
CA PHE A 122 5.92 3.68 9.82
C PHE A 122 6.77 2.40 9.85
N SER A 123 6.21 1.33 10.42
CA SER A 123 6.92 0.07 10.66
C SER A 123 7.49 -0.56 9.39
N HIS A 124 6.91 -0.32 8.20
CA HIS A 124 7.37 -0.90 6.94
C HIS A 124 8.87 -0.66 6.67
N ILE A 125 9.41 0.51 7.06
CA ILE A 125 10.79 0.90 6.77
C ILE A 125 11.69 0.92 8.03
N PHE A 126 11.11 0.77 9.22
CA PHE A 126 11.83 0.82 10.50
C PHE A 126 11.80 -0.49 11.31
N ALA A 127 10.86 -1.39 11.03
CA ALA A 127 10.69 -2.67 11.73
C ALA A 127 10.32 -3.83 10.78
N GLY A 128 10.09 -3.54 9.51
CA GLY A 128 10.10 -4.48 8.40
C GLY A 128 11.40 -4.33 7.61
N LEU A 129 11.63 -5.30 6.72
CA LEU A 129 12.83 -5.44 5.88
C LEU A 129 14.06 -5.89 6.67
N PRO A 130 14.47 -7.17 6.58
CA PRO A 130 15.87 -7.51 6.80
C PRO A 130 16.67 -6.70 5.78
N ARG A 131 17.46 -5.75 6.26
CA ARG A 131 18.53 -5.18 5.43
C ARG A 131 19.43 -6.35 5.02
N PHE A 132 19.74 -6.43 3.73
CA PHE A 132 20.88 -7.23 3.29
C PHE A 132 22.12 -6.38 3.51
N ASP A 133 22.55 -6.27 4.76
CA ASP A 133 23.92 -5.93 5.14
C ASP A 133 24.75 -7.19 5.41
#